data_AF-A0A2M8Q8K8-F1
#
_entry.id   AF-A0A2M8Q8K8-F1
#
_cell.length_a   1.000
_cell.length_b   1.000
_cell.length_c   1.000
_cell.angle_alpha   90.00
_cell.angle_beta   90.00
_cell.angle_gamma   90.00
#
_symmetry.space_group_name_H-M   'P 1'
#
loop_
_entity.id
_entity.type
_entity.pdbx_description
1 polymer ?
#
loop_
_entity_poly.entity_id
_entity_poly.type
_entity_poly.pdbx_seq_one_letter_code
_entity_poly.pdbx_strand_id
1 'polypeptide(L)'
;TWDNIRADGGQPGGELVSNIAVVKLRNPDEIERMKRRIEAEVKDVEVADKKTAWEALPGYTAQQSTLSTQQFFTFFIGVLVVGGFFQIQTLQKVAQIGMLKAIGLSNWTVGLTAFAQIIIVNALGVAVGAAGTLALTANFPVTVPIVLTGATALAAVLALLAIGPLGGIVSVVALLRIEPLRALGMAQ
;
A
#
# COMPACT_ATOMS: atom_id res chain seq x y z
N THR A 1 -38.25 6.34 -1.00
CA THR A 1 -37.50 7.61 -0.80
C THR A 1 -36.09 7.56 -1.37
N TRP A 2 -35.36 6.42 -1.30
CA TRP A 2 -34.08 6.25 -2.00
C TRP A 2 -34.25 6.02 -3.52
N ASP A 3 -35.32 5.34 -3.95
CA ASP A 3 -35.57 5.04 -5.37
C ASP A 3 -35.67 6.25 -6.33
N ASN A 4 -35.92 7.46 -5.82
CA ASN A 4 -36.05 8.67 -6.65
C ASN A 4 -34.74 9.43 -6.89
N ILE A 5 -33.63 9.03 -6.26
CA ILE A 5 -32.35 9.77 -6.31
C ILE A 5 -31.24 8.93 -6.96
N ARG A 6 -31.49 7.66 -7.30
CA ARG A 6 -30.52 6.86 -8.05
C ARG A 6 -30.52 7.33 -9.50
N ALA A 7 -29.34 7.63 -10.03
CA ALA A 7 -29.14 7.86 -11.45
C ALA A 7 -29.56 6.59 -12.21
N ASP A 8 -30.77 6.65 -12.79
CA ASP A 8 -31.35 5.60 -13.60
C ASP A 8 -30.64 5.63 -14.95
N GLY A 9 -29.81 4.62 -15.20
CA GLY A 9 -28.92 4.52 -16.38
C GLY A 9 -29.65 4.22 -17.69
N GLY A 10 -30.85 4.74 -17.90
CA GLY A 10 -31.61 4.44 -19.12
C GLY A 10 -33.06 4.88 -19.16
N GLN A 11 -33.37 6.16 -18.87
CA GLN A 11 -34.64 6.76 -19.35
C GLN A 11 -34.39 7.53 -20.66
N PRO A 12 -34.96 7.09 -21.80
CA PRO A 12 -34.93 7.85 -23.04
C PRO A 12 -35.87 9.05 -22.89
N GLY A 13 -35.35 10.15 -22.35
CA GLY A 13 -36.11 11.40 -22.16
C GLY A 13 -35.72 12.25 -20.95
N GLY A 14 -34.80 11.79 -20.09
CA GLY A 14 -34.25 12.63 -19.02
C GLY A 14 -33.27 13.65 -19.59
N GLU A 15 -33.64 14.93 -19.58
CA GLU A 15 -32.80 16.05 -20.00
C GLU A 15 -31.43 15.98 -19.31
N LEU A 16 -30.40 15.54 -20.04
CA LEU A 16 -29.01 15.81 -19.69
C LEU A 16 -28.75 17.29 -19.95
N VAL A 17 -29.13 18.15 -19.01
CA VAL A 17 -28.73 19.55 -19.00
C VAL A 17 -27.93 19.86 -17.74
N SER A 18 -26.90 19.06 -17.47
CA SER A 18 -25.80 19.53 -16.65
C SER A 18 -24.76 20.11 -17.59
N ASN A 19 -24.85 21.42 -17.84
CA ASN A 19 -23.80 22.14 -18.53
C ASN A 19 -22.63 22.32 -17.56
N ILE A 20 -21.59 21.49 -17.71
CA ILE A 20 -20.38 21.59 -16.89
C ILE A 20 -19.48 22.66 -17.51
N ALA A 21 -19.28 23.77 -16.78
CA ALA A 21 -18.32 24.80 -17.14
C ALA A 21 -17.06 24.70 -16.25
N VAL A 22 -15.89 24.54 -16.86
CA VAL A 22 -14.62 24.49 -16.12
C VAL A 22 -13.98 25.88 -16.15
N VAL A 23 -13.85 26.50 -14.97
CA VAL A 23 -13.22 27.83 -14.81
C VAL A 23 -11.84 27.65 -14.18
N LYS A 24 -10.78 28.04 -14.90
CA LYS A 24 -9.40 28.07 -14.37
C LYS A 24 -9.08 29.46 -13.84
N LEU A 25 -8.80 29.56 -12.55
CA LEU A 25 -8.36 30.81 -11.91
C LEU A 25 -6.91 31.14 -12.26
N ARG A 26 -6.62 32.44 -12.44
CA ARG A 26 -5.23 32.93 -12.56
C ARG A 26 -4.49 32.91 -11.22
N ASN A 27 -5.21 33.18 -10.12
CA ASN A 27 -4.70 33.08 -8.77
C ASN A 27 -5.47 32.00 -7.99
N PRO A 28 -4.83 30.90 -7.56
CA PRO A 28 -5.50 29.81 -6.85
C PRO A 28 -6.00 30.18 -5.45
N ASP A 29 -5.50 31.27 -4.84
CA ASP A 29 -5.92 31.69 -3.50
C ASP A 29 -7.32 32.36 -3.48
N GLU A 30 -7.91 32.59 -4.66
CA GLU A 30 -9.20 33.27 -4.82
C GLU A 30 -10.38 32.32 -5.05
N ILE A 31 -10.19 31.01 -4.92
CA ILE A 31 -11.22 29.99 -5.15
C ILE A 31 -12.51 30.30 -4.39
N GLU A 32 -12.42 30.61 -3.10
CA GLU A 32 -13.61 30.89 -2.27
C GLU A 32 -14.28 32.23 -2.57
N ARG A 33 -13.54 33.19 -3.12
CA ARG A 33 -14.10 34.47 -3.55
C ARG A 33 -14.80 34.31 -4.90
N MET A 34 -14.20 33.55 -5.82
CA MET A 34 -14.77 33.26 -7.12
C MET A 34 -16.00 32.36 -7.03
N LYS A 35 -15.98 31.34 -6.16
CA LYS A 35 -17.14 30.47 -5.90
C LYS A 35 -18.38 31.27 -5.55
N ARG A 36 -18.27 32.12 -4.52
CA ARG A 36 -19.35 33.03 -4.08
C ARG A 36 -19.80 34.00 -5.17
N ARG A 37 -18.87 34.49 -6.00
CA ARG A 37 -19.21 35.39 -7.10
C ARG A 37 -20.04 34.69 -8.17
N ILE A 38 -19.66 33.48 -8.56
CA ILE A 38 -20.37 32.70 -9.58
C ILE A 38 -21.77 32.33 -9.08
N GLU A 39 -21.91 31.88 -7.83
CA GLU A 39 -23.20 31.57 -7.20
C GLU A 39 -24.11 32.80 -7.07
N ALA A 40 -23.53 34.00 -6.95
CA ALA A 40 -24.30 35.25 -6.87
C ALA A 40 -24.70 35.82 -8.24
N GLU A 41 -23.85 35.66 -9.26
CA GLU A 41 -24.09 36.21 -10.61
C GLU A 41 -24.88 35.25 -11.52
N VAL A 42 -24.84 33.93 -11.28
CA VAL A 42 -25.49 32.90 -12.09
C VAL A 42 -26.51 32.14 -11.24
N LYS A 43 -27.77 32.12 -11.69
CA LYS A 43 -28.84 31.36 -11.04
C LYS A 43 -28.73 29.87 -11.38
N ASP A 44 -29.15 29.02 -10.44
CA ASP A 44 -29.22 27.56 -10.60
C ASP A 44 -27.89 26.88 -10.96
N VAL A 45 -26.78 27.33 -10.35
CA VAL A 45 -25.46 26.71 -10.52
C VAL A 45 -24.91 26.17 -9.19
N GLU A 46 -24.26 25.01 -9.25
CA GLU A 46 -23.52 24.44 -8.12
C GLU A 46 -22.02 24.51 -8.44
N VAL A 47 -21.26 25.21 -7.59
CA VAL A 47 -19.82 25.39 -7.79
C VAL A 47 -19.06 24.50 -6.82
N ALA A 48 -18.36 23.50 -7.36
CA ALA A 48 -17.47 22.64 -6.62
C ALA A 48 -16.01 22.90 -7.00
N ASP A 49 -15.10 22.79 -6.03
CA ASP A 49 -13.69 22.68 -6.34
C ASP A 49 -13.40 21.31 -7.00
N LYS A 50 -12.21 21.19 -7.60
CA LYS A 50 -11.83 19.98 -8.34
C LYS A 50 -11.89 18.70 -7.49
N LYS A 51 -11.55 18.78 -6.21
CA LYS A 51 -11.53 17.62 -5.32
C LYS A 51 -12.96 17.23 -4.95
N THR A 52 -13.77 18.19 -4.50
CA THR A 52 -15.18 17.95 -4.19
C THR A 52 -15.97 17.48 -5.40
N ALA A 53 -15.67 17.98 -6.61
CA ALA A 53 -16.32 17.55 -7.84
C ALA A 53 -16.15 16.05 -8.12
N TRP A 54 -14.97 15.48 -7.88
CA TRP A 54 -14.72 14.06 -8.13
C TRP A 54 -15.14 13.18 -6.96
N GLU A 55 -15.04 13.68 -5.73
CA GLU A 55 -15.56 13.00 -4.53
C GLU A 55 -17.10 12.88 -4.56
N ALA A 56 -17.78 13.85 -5.18
CA ALA A 56 -19.22 13.84 -5.38
C ALA A 56 -19.68 12.89 -6.51
N LEU A 57 -18.76 12.35 -7.33
CA LEU A 57 -19.14 11.43 -8.39
C LEU A 57 -19.78 10.17 -7.79
N PRO A 58 -20.99 9.79 -8.25
CA PRO A 58 -21.66 8.60 -7.74
C PRO A 58 -20.79 7.37 -7.98
N GLY A 59 -20.41 6.70 -6.89
CA GLY A 59 -19.56 5.51 -6.92
C GLY A 59 -18.08 5.75 -6.60
N TYR A 60 -17.57 6.99 -6.58
CA TYR A 60 -16.15 7.26 -6.27
C TYR A 60 -15.75 6.72 -4.89
N THR A 61 -16.48 7.07 -3.84
CA THR A 61 -16.21 6.63 -2.47
C THR A 61 -16.29 5.11 -2.33
N ALA A 62 -17.24 4.47 -3.02
CA ALA A 62 -17.37 3.02 -3.00
C ALA A 62 -16.16 2.33 -3.68
N GLN A 63 -15.75 2.82 -4.85
CA GLN A 63 -14.57 2.32 -5.56
C GLN A 63 -13.29 2.53 -4.74
N GLN A 64 -13.11 3.70 -4.16
CA GLN A 64 -11.94 4.02 -3.34
C GLN A 64 -11.89 3.15 -2.07
N SER A 65 -13.03 2.87 -1.45
CA SER A 65 -13.13 1.95 -0.31
C SER A 65 -12.72 0.54 -0.68
N THR A 66 -13.19 0.01 -1.82
CA THR A 66 -12.79 -1.31 -2.31
C THR A 66 -11.29 -1.37 -2.60
N LEU A 67 -10.73 -0.38 -3.30
CA LEU A 67 -9.30 -0.31 -3.61
C LEU A 67 -8.44 -0.21 -2.34
N SER A 68 -8.83 0.65 -1.39
CA SER A 68 -8.13 0.78 -0.12
C SER A 68 -8.15 -0.51 0.70
N THR A 69 -9.28 -1.24 0.65
CA THR A 69 -9.41 -2.52 1.34
C THR A 69 -8.49 -3.57 0.72
N GLN A 70 -8.47 -3.67 -0.62
CA GLN A 70 -7.56 -4.56 -1.34
C GLN A 70 -6.10 -4.23 -1.01
N GLN A 71 -5.72 -2.96 -1.07
CA GLN A 71 -4.37 -2.49 -0.75
C GLN A 71 -3.98 -2.87 0.68
N PHE A 72 -4.87 -2.65 1.65
CA PHE A 72 -4.64 -3.02 3.05
C PHE A 72 -4.38 -4.52 3.19
N PHE A 73 -5.25 -5.36 2.61
CA PHE A 73 -5.07 -6.82 2.69
C PHE A 73 -3.81 -7.30 1.98
N THR A 74 -3.43 -6.69 0.85
CA THR A 74 -2.17 -7.02 0.17
C THR A 74 -0.97 -6.79 1.08
N PHE A 75 -0.90 -5.64 1.76
CA PHE A 75 0.19 -5.38 2.70
C PHE A 75 0.10 -6.27 3.95
N PHE A 76 -1.10 -6.47 4.49
CA PHE A 76 -1.32 -7.33 5.65
C PHE A 76 -0.88 -8.78 5.40
N ILE A 77 -1.32 -9.37 4.29
CA ILE A 77 -0.90 -10.71 3.87
C ILE A 77 0.61 -10.72 3.60
N GLY A 78 1.15 -9.66 3.01
CA GLY A 78 2.60 -9.49 2.83
C GLY A 78 3.38 -9.65 4.14
N VAL A 79 2.94 -9.01 5.23
CA VAL A 79 3.56 -9.15 6.57
C VAL A 79 3.52 -10.59 7.06
N LEU A 80 2.38 -11.25 6.93
CA LEU A 80 2.21 -12.64 7.37
C LEU A 80 3.09 -13.61 6.57
N VAL A 81 3.11 -13.47 5.25
CA VAL A 81 3.87 -14.36 4.36
C VAL A 81 5.37 -14.16 4.55
N VAL A 82 5.85 -12.91 4.58
CA VAL A 82 7.27 -12.62 4.78
C VAL A 82 7.72 -13.05 6.18
N GLY A 83 6.93 -12.75 7.22
CA GLY A 83 7.22 -13.21 8.58
C GLY A 83 7.24 -14.72 8.71
N GLY A 84 6.24 -15.42 8.17
CA GLY A 84 6.17 -16.88 8.16
C GLY A 84 7.32 -17.52 7.38
N PHE A 85 7.72 -16.94 6.26
CA PHE A 85 8.86 -17.40 5.48
C PHE A 85 10.17 -17.35 6.28
N PHE A 86 10.47 -16.21 6.91
CA PHE A 86 11.67 -16.09 7.74
C PHE A 86 11.60 -16.97 8.99
N GLN A 87 10.42 -17.16 9.57
CA GLN A 87 10.22 -18.08 10.69
C GLN A 87 10.58 -19.53 10.29
N ILE A 88 10.08 -20.01 9.16
CA ILE A 88 10.41 -21.37 8.66
C ILE A 88 11.91 -21.46 8.35
N GLN A 89 12.48 -20.46 7.68
CA GLN A 89 13.90 -20.42 7.38
C GLN A 89 14.76 -20.49 8.65
N THR A 90 14.35 -19.78 9.70
CA THR A 90 15.01 -19.80 11.00
C THR A 90 14.93 -21.19 11.63
N LEU A 91 13.76 -21.82 11.63
CA LEU A 91 13.56 -23.17 12.18
C LEU A 91 14.46 -24.21 11.48
N GLN A 92 14.63 -24.11 10.16
CA GLN A 92 15.51 -24.98 9.38
C GLN A 92 17.00 -24.80 9.73
N LYS A 93 17.39 -23.63 10.25
CA LYS A 93 18.78 -23.29 10.61
C LYS A 93 19.09 -23.47 12.11
N VAL A 94 18.12 -23.92 12.92
CA VAL A 94 18.27 -24.06 14.39
C VAL A 94 19.49 -24.88 14.78
N ALA A 95 19.69 -26.06 14.18
CA ALA A 95 20.82 -26.93 14.51
C ALA A 95 22.17 -26.28 14.19
N GLN A 96 22.27 -25.61 13.03
CA GLN A 96 23.48 -24.89 12.61
C GLN A 96 23.80 -23.72 13.56
N ILE A 97 22.78 -22.96 13.94
CA ILE A 97 22.92 -21.85 14.90
C ILE A 97 23.30 -22.37 16.29
N GLY A 98 22.71 -23.49 16.73
CA GLY A 98 23.03 -24.15 17.99
C GLY A 98 24.49 -24.56 18.07
N MET A 99 25.02 -25.16 17.00
CA MET A 99 26.44 -25.49 16.85
C MET A 99 27.34 -24.25 16.94
N LEU A 100 27.00 -23.18 16.21
CA LEU A 100 27.79 -21.94 16.24
C LEU A 100 27.80 -21.29 17.63
N LYS A 101 26.66 -21.30 18.32
CA LYS A 101 26.56 -20.83 19.71
C LYS A 101 27.40 -21.67 20.67
N ALA A 102 27.46 -22.99 20.46
CA ALA A 102 28.29 -23.89 21.27
C ALA A 102 29.80 -23.62 21.10
N ILE A 103 30.22 -23.12 19.93
CA ILE A 103 31.61 -22.73 19.65
C ILE A 103 31.93 -21.30 20.16
N GLY A 104 30.94 -20.58 20.71
CA GLY A 104 31.13 -19.28 21.36
C GLY A 104 30.52 -18.08 20.63
N LEU A 105 29.70 -18.29 19.61
CA LEU A 105 29.00 -17.20 18.93
C LEU A 105 27.95 -16.56 19.86
N SER A 106 27.97 -15.23 19.98
CA SER A 106 27.03 -14.51 20.85
C SER A 106 25.60 -14.47 20.26
N ASN A 107 24.58 -14.50 21.13
CA ASN A 107 23.18 -14.35 20.72
C ASN A 107 22.93 -13.03 19.97
N TRP A 108 23.64 -11.97 20.36
CA TRP A 108 23.53 -10.65 19.73
C TRP A 108 23.99 -10.69 18.28
N THR A 109 25.15 -11.30 18.01
CA THR A 109 25.68 -11.44 16.65
C THR A 109 24.71 -12.23 15.77
N VAL A 110 24.12 -13.31 16.29
CA VAL A 110 23.14 -14.12 15.53
C VAL A 110 21.87 -13.33 15.22
N GLY A 111 21.34 -12.60 16.21
CA GLY A 111 20.15 -11.77 16.00
C GLY A 111 20.39 -10.66 14.98
N LEU A 112 21.55 -9.99 15.06
CA LEU A 112 21.91 -8.91 14.14
C LEU A 112 22.11 -9.42 12.71
N THR A 113 22.79 -10.55 12.52
CA THR A 113 22.99 -11.13 11.18
C THR A 113 21.67 -11.61 10.57
N ALA A 114 20.79 -12.24 11.36
CA ALA A 114 19.47 -12.63 10.89
C ALA A 114 18.61 -11.41 10.50
N PHE A 115 18.64 -10.35 11.32
CA PHE A 115 17.91 -9.12 11.02
C PHE A 115 18.44 -8.40 9.78
N ALA A 116 19.76 -8.31 9.62
CA ALA A 116 20.39 -7.78 8.42
C ALA A 116 20.03 -8.61 7.18
N GLN A 117 20.03 -9.94 7.29
CA GLN A 117 19.60 -10.83 6.20
C GLN A 117 18.15 -10.57 5.81
N ILE A 118 17.24 -10.39 6.77
CA ILE A 118 15.84 -10.05 6.51
C ILE A 118 15.73 -8.75 5.71
N ILE A 119 16.44 -7.70 6.13
CA ILE A 119 16.44 -6.41 5.44
C ILE A 119 16.97 -6.54 4.01
N ILE A 120 18.12 -7.19 3.82
CA ILE A 120 18.76 -7.31 2.51
C ILE A 120 17.89 -8.11 1.54
N VAL A 121 17.38 -9.27 1.97
CA VAL A 121 16.53 -10.13 1.15
C VAL A 121 15.21 -9.42 0.82
N ASN A 122 14.61 -8.72 1.79
CA ASN A 122 13.40 -7.93 1.53
C ASN A 122 13.67 -6.79 0.55
N ALA A 123 14.78 -6.06 0.69
CA ALA A 123 15.16 -4.98 -0.21
C ALA A 123 15.37 -5.47 -1.64
N LEU A 124 16.02 -6.63 -1.82
CA LEU A 124 16.17 -7.26 -3.13
C LEU A 124 14.81 -7.68 -3.71
N GLY A 125 13.93 -8.27 -2.91
CA GLY A 125 12.58 -8.62 -3.34
C GLY A 125 11.77 -7.40 -3.79
N VAL A 126 11.82 -6.32 -3.02
CA VAL A 126 11.16 -5.05 -3.35
C VAL A 126 11.76 -4.43 -4.62
N ALA A 127 13.08 -4.48 -4.79
CA ALA A 127 13.73 -3.97 -6.01
C ALA A 127 13.28 -4.74 -7.26
N VAL A 128 13.24 -6.08 -7.18
CA VAL A 128 12.74 -6.92 -8.28
C VAL A 128 11.26 -6.66 -8.56
N GLY A 129 10.44 -6.54 -7.51
CA GLY A 129 9.02 -6.21 -7.64
C GLY A 129 8.79 -4.84 -8.29
N ALA A 130 9.52 -3.81 -7.85
CA ALA A 130 9.45 -2.46 -8.40
C ALA A 130 9.88 -2.43 -9.89
N ALA A 131 10.95 -3.14 -10.24
CA ALA A 131 11.37 -3.28 -11.63
C ALA A 131 10.29 -3.97 -12.48
N GLY A 132 9.65 -5.01 -11.94
CA GLY A 132 8.52 -5.69 -12.57
C GLY A 132 7.30 -4.78 -12.76
N THR A 133 6.97 -3.95 -11.76
CA THR A 133 5.89 -2.96 -11.87
C THR A 133 6.17 -1.93 -12.95
N LEU A 134 7.39 -1.39 -13.00
CA LEU A 134 7.79 -0.43 -14.05
C LEU A 134 7.73 -1.07 -15.45
N ALA A 135 8.21 -2.31 -15.58
CA ALA A 135 8.13 -3.06 -16.83
C ALA A 135 6.67 -3.30 -17.26
N LEU A 136 5.79 -3.67 -16.33
CA LEU A 136 4.36 -3.83 -16.62
C LEU A 136 3.76 -2.49 -17.06
N THR A 137 3.93 -1.41 -16.29
CA THR A 137 3.38 -0.10 -16.63
C THR A 137 3.84 0.39 -18.01
N ALA A 138 5.09 0.13 -18.40
CA ALA A 138 5.61 0.49 -19.71
C ALA A 138 4.95 -0.27 -20.88
N ASN A 139 4.38 -1.46 -20.63
CA ASN A 139 3.74 -2.31 -21.64
C ASN A 139 2.21 -2.24 -21.61
N PHE A 140 1.61 -1.46 -20.71
CA PHE A 140 0.16 -1.34 -20.63
C PHE A 140 -0.41 -0.49 -21.78
N PRO A 141 -1.62 -0.81 -22.29
CA PRO A 141 -2.27 0.00 -23.31
C PRO A 141 -2.48 1.44 -22.86
N VAL A 142 -2.26 2.42 -23.75
CA VAL A 142 -2.47 3.86 -23.48
C VAL A 142 -3.92 4.22 -23.11
N THR A 143 -4.86 3.29 -23.31
CA THR A 143 -6.28 3.45 -22.94
C THR A 143 -6.55 3.28 -21.45
N VAL A 144 -5.64 2.65 -20.70
CA VAL A 144 -5.75 2.52 -19.23
C VAL A 144 -4.86 3.58 -18.58
N PRO A 145 -5.42 4.65 -18.00
CA PRO A 145 -4.64 5.75 -17.44
C PRO A 145 -3.97 5.32 -16.12
N ILE A 146 -2.78 4.72 -16.21
CA ILE A 146 -1.94 4.39 -15.04
C ILE A 146 -1.03 5.59 -14.77
N VAL A 147 -1.35 6.36 -13.74
CA VAL A 147 -0.53 7.50 -13.31
C VAL A 147 0.28 7.10 -12.07
N LEU A 148 1.53 6.70 -12.30
CA LEU A 148 2.48 6.43 -11.22
C LEU A 148 3.20 7.72 -10.84
N THR A 149 2.81 8.33 -9.72
CA THR A 149 3.56 9.48 -9.19
C THR A 149 4.78 9.00 -8.41
N GLY A 150 5.90 9.72 -8.48
CA GLY A 150 7.10 9.37 -7.70
C GLY A 150 6.83 9.31 -6.19
N ALA A 151 5.93 10.16 -5.69
CA ALA A 151 5.53 10.17 -4.29
C ALA A 151 4.75 8.90 -3.88
N THR A 152 3.75 8.49 -4.67
CA THR A 152 2.98 7.27 -4.37
C THR A 152 3.80 6.01 -4.53
N ALA A 153 4.69 5.95 -5.53
CA ALA A 153 5.62 4.85 -5.73
C ALA A 153 6.61 4.74 -4.55
N LEU A 154 7.20 5.86 -4.12
CA LEU A 154 8.12 5.87 -2.98
C LEU A 154 7.42 5.45 -1.68
N ALA A 155 6.21 5.94 -1.43
CA ALA A 155 5.41 5.53 -0.28
C ALA A 155 5.14 4.02 -0.27
N ALA A 156 4.79 3.44 -1.42
CA ALA A 156 4.58 2.00 -1.56
C ALA A 156 5.87 1.20 -1.32
N VAL A 157 7.01 1.64 -1.87
CA VAL A 157 8.32 1.00 -1.64
C VAL A 157 8.71 1.03 -0.17
N LEU A 158 8.54 2.17 0.51
CA LEU A 158 8.82 2.29 1.94
C LEU A 158 7.89 1.39 2.78
N ALA A 159 6.61 1.32 2.43
CA ALA A 159 5.66 0.42 3.08
C ALA A 159 6.10 -1.05 2.92
N LEU A 160 6.46 -1.49 1.70
CA LEU A 160 6.96 -2.84 1.44
C LEU A 160 8.30 -3.13 2.14
N LEU A 161 9.20 -2.15 2.22
CA LEU A 161 10.46 -2.31 2.95
C LEU A 161 10.24 -2.50 4.45
N ALA A 162 9.21 -1.86 5.02
CA ALA A 162 8.85 -2.02 6.43
C ALA A 162 8.27 -3.41 6.75
N ILE A 163 7.65 -4.08 5.78
CA ILE A 163 7.05 -5.42 5.97
C ILE A 163 8.08 -6.45 6.44
N GLY A 164 9.28 -6.46 5.86
CA GLY A 164 10.32 -7.43 6.20
C GLY A 164 10.73 -7.38 7.68
N PRO A 165 11.18 -6.23 8.20
CA PRO A 165 11.45 -6.04 9.61
C PRO A 165 10.25 -6.35 10.50
N LEU A 166 9.04 -5.86 10.15
CA LEU A 166 7.84 -6.05 10.97
C LEU A 166 7.43 -7.53 11.09
N GLY A 167 7.41 -8.27 9.97
CA GLY A 167 7.12 -9.70 9.97
C GLY A 167 8.27 -10.53 10.56
N GLY A 168 9.51 -10.08 10.40
CA GLY A 168 10.72 -10.74 10.84
C GLY A 168 10.97 -10.72 12.35
N ILE A 169 10.34 -9.81 13.10
CA ILE A 169 10.51 -9.71 14.58
C ILE A 169 10.21 -11.06 15.25
N VAL A 170 9.11 -11.72 14.89
CA VAL A 170 8.71 -13.01 15.47
C VAL A 170 9.80 -14.07 15.22
N SER A 171 10.36 -14.07 14.01
CA SER A 171 11.43 -14.97 13.62
C SER A 171 12.71 -14.73 14.42
N VAL A 172 13.12 -13.47 14.62
CA VAL A 172 14.32 -13.12 15.38
C VAL A 172 14.15 -13.48 16.87
N VAL A 173 12.97 -13.22 17.45
CA VAL A 173 12.66 -13.58 18.84
C VAL A 173 12.74 -15.10 19.05
N ALA A 174 12.19 -15.89 18.13
CA ALA A 174 12.29 -17.36 18.18
C ALA A 174 13.76 -17.82 18.16
N LEU A 175 14.59 -17.15 17.36
CA LEU A 175 16.01 -17.45 17.18
C LEU A 175 16.82 -17.19 18.46
N LEU A 176 16.58 -16.06 19.12
CA LEU A 176 17.27 -15.68 20.37
C LEU A 176 16.97 -16.64 21.53
N ARG A 177 15.80 -17.30 21.51
CA ARG A 177 15.36 -18.26 22.54
C ARG A 177 15.91 -19.67 22.37
N ILE A 178 16.66 -19.97 21.31
CA ILE A 178 17.20 -21.31 21.07
C ILE A 178 18.31 -21.62 22.08
N GLU A 179 18.11 -22.64 22.92
CA GLU A 179 19.12 -23.17 23.82
C GLU A 179 20.03 -24.18 23.09
N PRO A 180 21.36 -24.01 23.10
CA PRO A 180 22.28 -24.84 22.33
C PRO A 180 22.27 -26.32 22.72
N LEU A 181 21.97 -26.64 23.98
CA LEU A 181 21.92 -28.02 24.50
C LEU A 181 20.73 -28.83 23.96
N ARG A 182 19.59 -28.18 23.70
CA ARG A 182 18.40 -28.80 23.08
C ARG A 182 18.53 -28.95 21.58
N ALA A 183 19.21 -28.00 20.92
CA ALA A 183 19.38 -28.01 19.46
C ALA A 183 20.25 -29.18 18.95
N LEU A 184 21.07 -29.78 19.82
CA LEU A 184 21.96 -30.90 19.50
C LEU A 184 21.40 -32.28 19.90
N GLY A 185 20.20 -32.34 20.47
CA GLY A 185 19.63 -33.60 20.98
C GLY A 185 20.37 -34.18 22.20
N MET A 186 21.23 -33.38 22.85
CA MET A 186 22.06 -33.79 24.00
C MET A 186 21.37 -33.54 25.35
N ALA A 187 20.16 -32.98 25.34
CA ALA A 187 19.28 -32.93 26.49
C ALA A 187 17.97 -33.63 26.09
N GLN A 188 17.83 -34.89 26.53
CA GLN A 188 16.52 -35.52 26.66
C GLN A 188 15.67 -34.75 27.66
#